data_AF-A0A1A9HWV9-F1
#
_entry.id   AF-A0A1A9HWV9-F1
#
_cell.length_a   1.000
_cell.length_b   1.000
_cell.length_c   1.000
_cell.angle_alpha   90.00
_cell.angle_beta   90.00
_cell.angle_gamma   90.00
#
_symmetry.space_group_name_H-M   'P 1'
#
loop_
_entity.id
_entity.type
_entity.pdbx_description
1 polymer ?
#
loop_
_entity_poly.entity_id
_entity_poly.type
_entity_poly.pdbx_seq_one_letter_code
_entity_poly.pdbx_strand_id
1 'polypeptide(L)'
;MRLTFLIICTLITHALYSQTVVYGPEVSKEQKKLIDEFVDVSGFKKALIEAANMRVFVKAMEANKEHPEAISKADAARILRSIYDSYNYKEKYYTEFSTVTEKELKSLIKLYKDNPSLSERGQYIFCSVTLFHNLENEIENEIKTVLQNKDKK
;
A
#
# COMPACT_ATOMS: atom_id res chain seq x y z
N MET A 1 -6.32 36.42 -32.64
CA MET A 1 -7.08 36.19 -31.40
C MET A 1 -7.57 34.75 -31.22
N ARG A 2 -8.18 34.10 -32.23
CA ARG A 2 -8.73 32.72 -32.06
C ARG A 2 -7.68 31.63 -31.80
N LEU A 3 -6.53 31.68 -32.46
CA LEU A 3 -5.47 30.69 -32.30
C LEU A 3 -4.74 30.81 -30.94
N THR A 4 -4.49 32.04 -30.50
CA THR A 4 -3.83 32.33 -29.22
C THR A 4 -4.67 31.87 -28.03
N PHE A 5 -6.00 32.05 -28.10
CA PHE A 5 -6.92 31.58 -27.07
C PHE A 5 -6.96 30.04 -26.99
N LEU A 6 -6.92 29.35 -28.13
CA LEU A 6 -6.88 27.88 -28.21
C LEU A 6 -5.60 27.29 -27.60
N ILE A 7 -4.46 27.94 -27.81
CA ILE A 7 -3.17 27.53 -27.22
C ILE A 7 -3.19 27.73 -25.70
N ILE A 8 -3.77 28.83 -25.22
CA ILE A 8 -3.90 29.09 -23.77
C ILE A 8 -4.84 28.07 -23.12
N CYS A 9 -5.98 27.76 -23.75
CA CYS A 9 -6.91 26.75 -23.23
C CYS A 9 -6.27 25.35 -23.18
N THR A 10 -5.45 24.97 -24.17
CA THR A 10 -4.76 23.68 -24.15
C THR A 10 -3.66 23.61 -23.10
N LEU A 11 -2.93 24.70 -22.85
CA LEU A 11 -1.94 24.74 -21.76
C LEU A 11 -2.61 24.67 -20.37
N ILE A 12 -3.75 25.35 -20.19
CA ILE A 12 -4.51 25.32 -18.93
C ILE A 12 -5.09 23.92 -18.69
N THR A 13 -5.60 23.23 -19.72
CA THR A 13 -6.11 21.86 -19.53
C THR A 13 -5.00 20.88 -19.18
N HIS A 14 -3.79 20.98 -19.76
CA HIS A 14 -2.67 20.13 -19.34
C HIS A 14 -2.20 20.43 -17.92
N ALA A 15 -2.22 21.70 -17.49
CA ALA A 15 -1.87 22.09 -16.12
C ALA A 15 -2.92 21.60 -15.09
N LEU A 16 -4.21 21.58 -15.45
CA LEU A 16 -5.28 21.07 -14.59
C LEU A 16 -5.32 19.53 -14.54
N TYR A 17 -4.74 18.85 -15.53
CA TYR A 17 -4.62 17.39 -15.58
C TYR A 17 -3.31 16.83 -15.01
N SER A 18 -2.36 17.68 -14.56
CA SER A 18 -1.35 17.20 -13.63
C SER A 18 -2.05 16.99 -12.29
N GLN A 19 -2.68 15.82 -12.15
CA GLN A 19 -3.20 15.35 -10.88
C GLN A 19 -2.04 15.48 -9.90
N THR A 20 -2.16 16.45 -8.99
CA THR A 20 -1.30 16.53 -7.84
C THR A 20 -1.36 15.16 -7.21
N VAL A 21 -0.24 14.44 -7.20
CA VAL A 21 -0.02 13.40 -6.21
C VAL A 21 -0.45 14.05 -4.91
N VAL A 22 -1.53 13.56 -4.31
CA VAL A 22 -2.02 14.08 -3.03
C VAL A 22 -0.97 13.67 -2.02
N TYR A 23 0.12 14.44 -1.96
CA TYR A 23 1.03 14.42 -0.85
C TYR A 23 0.16 14.87 0.32
N GLY A 24 -0.07 13.94 1.25
CA GLY A 24 -0.72 14.27 2.50
C GLY A 24 0.03 15.40 3.21
N PRO A 25 -0.62 16.06 4.19
CA PRO A 25 0.02 17.13 4.93
C PRO A 25 1.36 16.64 5.53
N GLU A 26 2.34 17.55 5.60
CA GLU A 26 3.63 17.22 6.21
C GLU A 26 3.42 16.72 7.65
N VAL A 27 3.87 15.50 7.91
CA VAL A 27 3.66 14.83 9.20
C VAL A 27 4.61 15.42 10.23
N SER A 28 4.05 16.02 11.29
CA SER A 28 4.85 16.58 12.39
C SER A 28 5.68 15.52 13.10
N LYS A 29 6.73 15.92 13.82
CA LYS A 29 7.57 14.98 14.59
C LYS A 29 6.75 14.24 15.65
N GLU A 30 5.80 14.93 16.28
CA GLU A 30 4.87 14.39 17.27
C GLU A 30 3.91 13.39 16.63
N GLN A 31 3.36 13.70 15.46
CA GLN A 31 2.49 12.80 14.70
C GLN A 31 3.25 11.56 14.23
N LYS A 32 4.51 11.70 13.76
CA LYS A 32 5.38 10.55 13.40
C LYS A 32 5.58 9.58 14.57
N LYS A 33 5.79 10.08 15.79
CA LYS A 33 5.91 9.24 16.99
C LYS A 33 4.62 8.47 17.28
N LEU A 34 3.48 9.14 17.14
CA LEU A 34 2.17 8.50 17.32
C LEU A 34 1.90 7.46 16.23
N ILE A 35 2.31 7.72 14.98
CA ILE A 35 2.20 6.74 13.89
C ILE A 35 3.09 5.53 14.17
N ASP A 36 4.34 5.73 14.59
CA ASP A 36 5.25 4.64 14.97
C ASP A 36 4.64 3.78 16.08
N GLU A 37 4.14 4.41 17.16
CA GLU A 37 3.47 3.69 18.25
C GLU A 37 2.23 2.94 17.76
N PHE A 38 1.42 3.57 16.91
CA PHE A 38 0.24 2.95 16.34
C PHE A 38 0.59 1.71 15.50
N VAL A 39 1.58 1.80 14.62
CA VAL A 39 2.07 0.70 13.78
C VAL A 39 2.52 -0.49 14.65
N ASP A 40 3.18 -0.21 15.76
CA ASP A 40 3.66 -1.24 16.69
C ASP A 40 2.51 -1.91 17.45
N VAL A 41 1.64 -1.14 18.12
CA VAL A 41 0.57 -1.71 18.96
C VAL A 41 -0.53 -2.39 18.15
N SER A 42 -0.76 -1.95 16.91
CA SER A 42 -1.77 -2.53 16.03
C SER A 42 -1.32 -3.82 15.35
N GLY A 43 -0.02 -4.15 15.40
CA GLY A 43 0.52 -5.27 14.61
C GLY A 43 0.42 -5.02 13.10
N PHE A 44 0.36 -3.75 12.67
CA PHE A 44 0.13 -3.32 11.29
C PHE A 44 0.96 -4.09 10.27
N LYS A 45 2.27 -4.21 10.51
CA LYS A 45 3.19 -4.90 9.58
C LYS A 45 2.83 -6.37 9.39
N LYS A 46 2.49 -7.08 10.48
CA LYS A 46 2.13 -8.51 10.42
C LYS A 46 0.84 -8.69 9.63
N ALA A 47 -0.20 -7.92 9.97
CA ALA A 47 -1.49 -8.00 9.31
C ALA A 47 -1.43 -7.61 7.82
N LEU A 48 -0.59 -6.63 7.46
CA LEU A 48 -0.35 -6.25 6.07
C LEU A 48 0.26 -7.41 5.25
N ILE A 49 1.23 -8.13 5.83
CA ILE A 49 1.84 -9.28 5.16
C ILE A 49 0.89 -10.46 5.06
N GLU A 50 0.05 -10.69 6.06
CA GLU A 50 -1.00 -11.70 5.98
C GLU A 50 -2.01 -11.37 4.87
N ALA A 51 -2.42 -10.11 4.75
CA ALA A 51 -3.26 -9.64 3.65
C ALA A 51 -2.58 -9.82 2.28
N ALA A 52 -1.30 -9.44 2.17
CA ALA A 52 -0.50 -9.62 0.96
C ALA A 52 -0.38 -11.10 0.58
N ASN A 53 -0.13 -11.99 1.54
CA ASN A 53 -0.03 -13.44 1.33
C ASN A 53 -1.33 -14.01 0.75
N MET A 54 -2.47 -13.65 1.34
CA MET A 54 -3.78 -14.05 0.82
C MET A 54 -4.00 -13.56 -0.61
N ARG A 55 -3.63 -12.31 -0.91
CA ARG A 55 -3.82 -11.73 -2.24
C ARG A 55 -2.91 -12.37 -3.28
N VAL A 56 -1.64 -12.60 -2.96
CA VAL A 56 -0.68 -13.32 -3.80
C VAL A 56 -1.17 -14.75 -4.07
N PHE A 57 -1.68 -15.44 -3.05
CA PHE A 57 -2.23 -16.78 -3.22
C PHE A 57 -3.40 -16.82 -4.21
N VAL A 58 -4.37 -15.90 -4.08
CA VAL A 58 -5.52 -15.81 -4.99
C VAL A 58 -5.05 -15.53 -6.42
N LYS A 59 -4.17 -14.54 -6.62
CA LYS A 59 -3.65 -14.20 -7.95
C LYS A 59 -2.81 -15.32 -8.56
N ALA A 60 -2.01 -16.02 -7.76
CA ALA A 60 -1.25 -17.18 -8.20
C ALA A 60 -2.19 -18.32 -8.65
N MET A 61 -3.27 -18.56 -7.92
CA MET A 61 -4.30 -19.52 -8.35
C MET A 61 -4.96 -19.12 -9.67
N GLU A 62 -5.30 -17.84 -9.85
CA GLU A 62 -5.87 -17.32 -11.09
C GLU A 62 -4.91 -17.52 -12.28
N ALA A 63 -3.66 -17.11 -12.13
CA ALA A 63 -2.63 -17.30 -13.16
C ALA A 63 -2.42 -18.79 -13.48
N ASN A 64 -2.39 -19.64 -12.45
CA ASN A 64 -2.19 -21.09 -12.62
C ASN A 64 -3.39 -21.82 -13.24
N LYS A 65 -4.60 -21.23 -13.20
CA LYS A 65 -5.77 -21.76 -13.94
C LYS A 65 -5.62 -21.58 -15.45
N GLU A 66 -5.05 -20.45 -15.87
CA GLU A 66 -4.82 -20.14 -17.28
C GLU A 66 -3.57 -20.85 -17.81
N HIS A 67 -2.53 -20.93 -16.98
CA HIS A 67 -1.24 -21.51 -17.34
C HIS A 67 -0.67 -22.32 -16.15
N PRO A 68 -0.67 -23.67 -16.21
CA PRO A 68 -0.13 -24.49 -15.12
C PRO A 68 1.29 -24.07 -14.73
N GLU A 69 1.54 -23.91 -13.42
CA GLU A 69 2.84 -23.51 -12.85
C GLU A 69 3.37 -22.12 -13.25
N ALA A 70 2.50 -21.23 -13.76
CA ALA A 70 2.83 -19.84 -14.01
C ALA A 70 3.46 -19.14 -12.80
N ILE A 71 2.92 -19.37 -11.60
CA ILE A 71 3.46 -18.87 -10.33
C ILE A 71 3.79 -20.04 -9.40
N SER A 72 5.08 -20.25 -9.13
CA SER A 72 5.57 -21.26 -8.20
C SER A 72 5.51 -20.78 -6.74
N LYS A 73 5.68 -21.70 -5.79
CA LYS A 73 5.83 -21.33 -4.36
C LYS A 73 7.03 -20.42 -4.12
N ALA A 74 8.13 -20.62 -4.86
CA ALA A 74 9.32 -19.79 -4.76
C ALA A 74 9.07 -18.37 -5.31
N ASP A 75 8.30 -18.25 -6.40
CA ASP A 75 7.88 -16.97 -6.94
C ASP A 75 7.00 -16.21 -5.93
N ALA A 76 6.00 -16.87 -5.34
CA ALA A 76 5.14 -16.28 -4.33
C ALA A 76 5.94 -15.79 -3.11
N ALA A 77 6.90 -16.58 -2.62
CA ALA A 77 7.78 -16.18 -1.53
C ALA A 77 8.65 -14.95 -1.87
N ARG A 78 9.14 -14.86 -3.11
CA ARG A 78 9.89 -13.69 -3.59
C ARG A 78 9.01 -12.44 -3.67
N ILE A 79 7.80 -12.56 -4.21
CA ILE A 79 6.84 -11.45 -4.28
C ILE A 79 6.54 -10.93 -2.87
N LEU A 80 6.24 -11.82 -1.91
CA LEU A 80 5.95 -11.43 -0.53
C LEU A 80 7.14 -10.75 0.16
N ARG A 81 8.37 -11.17 -0.14
CA ARG A 81 9.56 -10.51 0.35
C ARG A 81 9.69 -9.09 -0.20
N SER A 82 9.46 -8.90 -1.50
CA SER A 82 9.47 -7.56 -2.12
C SER A 82 8.46 -6.63 -1.45
N ILE A 83 7.23 -7.10 -1.22
CA ILE A 83 6.20 -6.34 -0.49
C ILE A 83 6.66 -6.01 0.93
N TYR A 84 7.21 -6.99 1.66
CA TYR A 84 7.71 -6.76 3.02
C TYR A 84 8.79 -5.68 3.08
N ASP A 85 9.78 -5.75 2.20
CA ASP A 85 10.88 -4.77 2.17
C ASP A 85 10.36 -3.37 1.84
N SER A 86 9.41 -3.29 0.89
CA SER A 86 8.73 -2.06 0.45
C SER A 86 7.98 -1.37 1.61
N TYR A 87 7.27 -2.13 2.44
CA TYR A 87 6.49 -1.60 3.57
C TYR A 87 7.24 -1.52 4.89
N ASN A 88 8.46 -2.04 4.96
CA ASN A 88 9.36 -1.75 6.07
C ASN A 88 9.90 -0.31 6.03
N TYR A 89 9.76 0.37 4.90
CA TYR A 89 10.15 1.76 4.75
C TYR A 89 9.17 2.70 5.46
N LYS A 90 9.67 3.41 6.48
CA LYS A 90 8.84 4.22 7.38
C LYS A 90 8.01 5.29 6.68
N GLU A 91 8.57 5.91 5.64
CA GLU A 91 7.88 6.99 4.93
C GLU A 91 6.58 6.54 4.26
N LYS A 92 6.44 5.25 3.92
CA LYS A 92 5.18 4.74 3.37
C LYS A 92 4.05 4.87 4.37
N TYR A 93 4.26 4.38 5.59
CA TYR A 93 3.21 4.45 6.60
C TYR A 93 3.06 5.87 7.17
N TYR A 94 4.10 6.72 7.14
CA TYR A 94 3.91 8.15 7.44
C TYR A 94 3.01 8.82 6.42
N THR A 95 3.21 8.54 5.13
CA THR A 95 2.35 9.07 4.06
C THR A 95 0.92 8.55 4.23
N GLU A 96 0.78 7.26 4.54
CA GLU A 96 -0.52 6.60 4.72
C GLU A 96 -1.34 7.21 5.86
N PHE A 97 -0.70 7.50 6.99
CA PHE A 97 -1.36 8.04 8.17
C PHE A 97 -1.25 9.57 8.29
N SER A 98 -0.76 10.25 7.26
CA SER A 98 -0.56 11.72 7.26
C SER A 98 -1.85 12.49 7.52
N THR A 99 -2.98 11.99 7.04
CA THR A 99 -4.31 12.60 7.21
C THR A 99 -4.98 12.25 8.53
N VAL A 100 -4.42 11.31 9.31
CA VAL A 100 -4.96 10.91 10.62
C VAL A 100 -4.44 11.87 11.68
N THR A 101 -5.34 12.62 12.31
CA THR A 101 -4.97 13.62 13.32
C THR A 101 -4.34 12.97 14.55
N GLU A 102 -3.55 13.73 15.31
CA GLU A 102 -2.97 13.23 16.57
C GLU A 102 -4.02 12.71 17.56
N LYS A 103 -5.22 13.33 17.60
CA LYS A 103 -6.33 12.91 18.46
C LYS A 103 -6.86 11.53 18.03
N GLU A 104 -6.99 11.32 16.72
CA GLU A 104 -7.42 10.03 16.16
C GLU A 104 -6.35 8.97 16.39
N LEU A 105 -5.07 9.27 16.16
CA LEU A 105 -3.96 8.36 16.45
C LEU A 105 -3.94 7.93 17.92
N LYS A 106 -4.06 8.87 18.85
CA LYS A 106 -4.14 8.57 20.30
C LYS A 106 -5.34 7.66 20.63
N SER A 107 -6.48 7.88 19.97
CA SER A 107 -7.68 7.07 20.16
C SER A 107 -7.50 5.65 19.62
N LEU A 108 -6.88 5.52 18.44
CA LEU A 108 -6.56 4.23 17.82
C LEU A 108 -5.53 3.45 18.66
N ILE A 109 -4.47 4.10 19.12
CA ILE A 109 -3.47 3.49 20.01
C ILE A 109 -4.14 2.96 21.26
N LYS A 110 -5.02 3.76 21.89
CA LYS A 110 -5.78 3.33 23.07
C LYS A 110 -6.64 2.12 22.76
N LEU A 111 -7.38 2.11 21.65
CA LEU A 111 -8.21 0.99 21.24
C LEU A 111 -7.43 -0.34 21.17
N TYR A 112 -6.26 -0.34 20.53
CA TYR A 112 -5.42 -1.54 20.43
C TYR A 112 -4.75 -1.93 21.75
N LYS A 113 -4.34 -0.96 22.58
CA LYS A 113 -3.77 -1.23 23.91
C LYS A 113 -4.81 -1.81 24.87
N ASP A 114 -6.04 -1.30 24.84
CA ASP A 114 -7.14 -1.78 25.69
C ASP A 114 -7.67 -3.15 25.22
N ASN A 115 -7.40 -3.54 23.97
CA ASN A 115 -7.89 -4.77 23.35
C ASN A 115 -6.75 -5.51 22.61
N PRO A 116 -5.76 -6.08 23.32
CA PRO A 116 -4.59 -6.71 22.69
C PRO A 116 -4.95 -7.87 21.75
N SER A 117 -6.11 -8.51 21.95
CA SER A 117 -6.62 -9.55 21.05
C SER A 117 -6.82 -9.07 19.60
N LEU A 118 -6.97 -7.76 19.37
CA LEU A 118 -7.08 -7.18 18.03
C LEU A 118 -5.77 -7.31 17.23
N SER A 119 -4.62 -7.13 17.89
CA SER A 119 -3.30 -7.19 17.25
C SER A 119 -2.66 -8.58 17.33
N GLU A 120 -2.86 -9.33 18.42
CA GLU A 120 -2.26 -10.66 18.63
C GLU A 120 -2.60 -11.65 17.52
N ARG A 121 -3.86 -11.63 17.09
CA ARG A 121 -4.35 -12.55 16.05
C ARG A 121 -3.89 -12.17 14.64
N GLY A 122 -3.32 -10.98 14.42
CA GLY A 122 -2.95 -10.49 13.08
C GLY A 122 -4.14 -10.25 12.14
N GLN A 123 -5.37 -10.49 12.62
CA GLN A 123 -6.57 -10.57 11.78
C GLN A 123 -7.17 -9.21 11.42
N TYR A 124 -6.86 -8.17 12.20
CA TYR A 124 -7.49 -6.87 12.06
C TYR A 124 -6.44 -5.79 11.92
N ILE A 125 -6.52 -5.07 10.81
CA ILE A 125 -5.69 -3.91 10.51
C ILE A 125 -6.60 -2.77 10.13
N PHE A 126 -6.33 -1.60 10.68
CA PHE A 126 -6.90 -0.39 10.10
C PHE A 126 -6.15 -0.11 8.80
N CYS A 127 -6.86 -0.25 7.69
CA CYS A 127 -6.32 -0.06 6.35
C CYS A 127 -7.20 0.95 5.63
N SER A 128 -6.59 2.01 5.09
CA SER A 128 -7.32 2.91 4.21
C SER A 128 -7.56 2.24 2.86
N VAL A 129 -8.53 2.73 2.10
CA VAL A 129 -8.77 2.29 0.72
C VAL A 129 -7.51 2.49 -0.14
N THR A 130 -6.77 3.57 0.11
CA THR A 130 -5.53 3.90 -0.60
C THR A 130 -4.41 2.90 -0.29
N LEU A 131 -4.21 2.55 0.98
CA LEU A 131 -3.23 1.52 1.38
C LEU A 131 -3.51 0.20 0.66
N PHE A 132 -4.78 -0.22 0.69
CA PHE A 132 -5.20 -1.47 0.07
C PHE A 132 -4.96 -1.45 -1.43
N HIS A 133 -5.37 -0.37 -2.11
CA HIS A 133 -5.16 -0.25 -3.56
C HIS A 133 -3.68 -0.22 -3.95
N ASN A 134 -2.84 0.48 -3.18
CA ASN A 134 -1.39 0.50 -3.40
C ASN A 134 -0.78 -0.89 -3.23
N LEU A 135 -1.19 -1.62 -2.18
CA LEU A 135 -0.74 -2.99 -1.95
C LEU A 135 -1.12 -3.91 -3.12
N GLU A 136 -2.36 -3.80 -3.61
CA GLU A 136 -2.80 -4.58 -4.78
C GLU A 136 -1.97 -4.27 -6.02
N ASN A 137 -1.75 -2.99 -6.31
CA ASN A 137 -0.95 -2.56 -7.45
C ASN A 137 0.49 -3.07 -7.37
N GLU A 138 1.11 -3.00 -6.20
CA GLU A 138 2.47 -3.54 -5.97
C GLU A 138 2.51 -5.05 -6.21
N ILE A 139 1.54 -5.81 -5.67
CA ILE A 139 1.43 -7.25 -5.90
C ILE A 139 1.24 -7.57 -7.38
N GLU A 140 0.37 -6.85 -8.08
CA GLU A 140 0.13 -7.06 -9.51
C GLU A 140 1.38 -6.78 -10.36
N ASN A 141 2.13 -5.72 -10.03
CA ASN A 141 3.36 -5.37 -10.73
C ASN A 141 4.45 -6.43 -10.54
N GLU A 142 4.58 -6.95 -9.31
CA GLU A 142 5.52 -8.04 -9.00
C GLU A 142 5.14 -9.31 -9.77
N ILE A 143 3.86 -9.70 -9.79
CA ILE A 143 3.37 -10.86 -10.54
C ILE A 143 3.66 -10.69 -12.04
N LYS A 144 3.35 -9.52 -12.63
CA LYS A 144 3.67 -9.23 -14.04
C LYS A 144 5.16 -9.40 -14.32
N THR A 145 6.01 -8.93 -13.42
CA THR A 145 7.47 -9.06 -13.54
C THR A 145 7.92 -10.51 -13.48
N VAL A 146 7.33 -11.33 -12.62
CA VAL A 146 7.60 -12.78 -12.59
C VAL A 146 7.23 -13.44 -13.92
N LEU A 147 6.03 -13.18 -14.44
CA LEU A 147 5.52 -13.79 -15.67
C LEU A 147 6.35 -13.38 -16.88
N GLN A 148 6.61 -12.09 -17.06
CA GLN A 148 7.44 -11.57 -18.17
C GLN A 148 8.86 -12.15 -18.18
N ASN A 149 9.43 -12.45 -17.01
CA ASN A 149 10.75 -13.05 -16.91
C ASN A 149 10.76 -14.55 -17.25
N LYS A 150 9.61 -15.22 -17.18
CA LYS A 150 9.47 -16.61 -17.63
C LYS A 150 9.31 -16.70 -19.14
N ASP A 151 8.55 -15.79 -19.75
CA ASP A 151 8.36 -15.75 -21.21
C ASP A 151 9.66 -15.44 -22.00
N LYS A 152 10.67 -14.88 -21.32
CA LYS A 152 11.98 -14.56 -21.90
C LYS A 152 13.02 -15.68 -21.78
N LYS A 153 12.68 -16.81 -21.14
CA LYS A 153 13.56 -17.99 -20.99
C LYS A 153 13.12 -19.11 -21.92
#